data_AF-A0A497UTM9-F1
#
_entry.id   AF-A0A497UTM9-F1
#
_cell.length_a   1.000
_cell.length_b   1.000
_cell.length_c   1.000
_cell.angle_alpha   90.00
_cell.angle_beta   90.00
_cell.angle_gamma   90.00
#
_symmetry.space_group_name_H-M   'P 1'
#
loop_
_entity.id
_entity.type
_entity.pdbx_description
1 polymer ?
#
loop_
_entity_poly.entity_id
_entity_poly.type
_entity_poly.pdbx_seq_one_letter_code
_entity_poly.pdbx_strand_id
1 'polypeptide(L)'
;MNKNIENSNVITALTQFLAAFSSVNTSDEKMNVILSKIESIEKVSSNAEEEYLLTNEVCKITRKSRPTIIDWRKKGILKPFGKSGRNYLYKKSDVLNFISNSGKFCNA
;
A
#
# COMPACT_ATOMS: atom_id res chain seq x y z
N MET A 1 1.05 -20.43 4.71
CA MET A 1 0.12 -20.76 3.61
C MET A 1 0.88 -21.51 2.52
N ASN A 2 0.31 -22.58 1.94
CA ASN A 2 0.96 -23.36 0.87
C ASN A 2 0.79 -22.61 -0.46
N LYS A 3 1.89 -22.15 -1.08
CA LYS A 3 1.89 -21.35 -2.32
C LYS A 3 1.12 -22.01 -3.48
N ASN A 4 1.01 -23.34 -3.49
CA ASN A 4 0.23 -24.07 -4.49
C ASN A 4 -1.29 -23.79 -4.41
N ILE A 5 -1.81 -23.55 -3.20
CA ILE A 5 -3.25 -23.31 -2.98
C ILE A 5 -3.63 -21.88 -3.39
N GLU A 6 -2.77 -20.90 -3.08
CA GLU A 6 -2.95 -19.50 -3.52
C GLU A 6 -2.96 -19.40 -5.04
N ASN A 7 -2.04 -20.09 -5.73
CA ASN A 7 -1.98 -20.08 -7.19
C ASN A 7 -3.25 -20.67 -7.84
N SER A 8 -3.82 -21.74 -7.27
CA SER A 8 -5.07 -22.34 -7.75
C SER A 8 -6.28 -21.39 -7.64
N ASN A 9 -6.37 -20.67 -6.53
CA ASN A 9 -7.46 -19.71 -6.30
C ASN A 9 -7.38 -18.52 -7.26
N VAL A 10 -6.18 -18.03 -7.54
CA VAL A 10 -5.95 -16.94 -8.51
C VAL A 10 -6.34 -17.36 -9.93
N ILE A 11 -5.96 -18.57 -10.35
CA ILE A 11 -6.32 -19.12 -11.67
C ILE A 11 -7.85 -19.24 -11.81
N THR A 12 -8.51 -19.71 -10.75
CA THR A 12 -9.98 -19.85 -10.73
C THR A 12 -10.67 -18.49 -10.88
N ALA A 13 -10.23 -17.47 -10.13
CA ALA A 13 -10.79 -16.13 -10.21
C ALA A 13 -10.59 -15.46 -11.58
N LEU A 14 -9.41 -15.65 -12.19
CA LEU A 14 -9.12 -15.19 -13.56
C LEU A 14 -10.04 -15.87 -14.59
N THR A 15 -10.26 -17.18 -14.45
CA THR A 15 -11.11 -17.95 -15.36
C THR A 15 -12.56 -17.47 -15.30
N GLN A 16 -13.08 -17.21 -14.10
CA GLN A 16 -14.43 -16.64 -13.91
C GLN A 16 -14.58 -15.24 -14.52
N PHE A 17 -13.55 -14.39 -14.39
CA PHE A 17 -13.55 -13.07 -15.01
C PHE A 17 -13.58 -13.17 -16.54
N LEU A 18 -12.72 -14.01 -17.13
CA LEU A 18 -12.65 -14.19 -18.58
C LEU A 18 -13.97 -14.73 -19.16
N ALA A 19 -14.63 -15.66 -18.45
CA ALA A 19 -15.95 -16.16 -18.84
C ALA A 19 -17.01 -15.04 -18.83
N ALA A 20 -17.05 -14.23 -17.76
CA ALA A 20 -17.97 -13.10 -17.66
C ALA A 20 -17.71 -12.03 -18.74
N PHE A 21 -16.44 -11.73 -19.04
CA PHE A 21 -16.05 -10.77 -20.06
C PHE A 21 -16.38 -11.25 -21.48
N SER A 22 -16.23 -12.55 -21.74
CA SER A 22 -16.50 -13.16 -23.06
C SER A 22 -17.99 -13.31 -23.35
N SER A 23 -18.84 -13.41 -22.32
CA SER A 23 -20.29 -13.53 -22.46
C SER A 23 -20.99 -12.22 -22.87
N VAL A 24 -20.26 -11.12 -22.95
CA VAL A 24 -20.79 -9.78 -23.21
C VAL A 24 -20.46 -9.37 -24.64
N ASN A 25 -21.45 -8.87 -25.38
CA ASN A 25 -21.32 -8.64 -26.82
C ASN A 25 -21.09 -7.17 -27.18
N THR A 26 -21.39 -6.24 -26.27
CA THR A 26 -21.24 -4.80 -26.51
C THR A 26 -20.02 -4.21 -25.81
N SER A 27 -19.46 -3.16 -26.39
CA SER A 27 -18.29 -2.47 -25.84
C SER A 27 -18.60 -1.83 -24.48
N ASP A 28 -19.79 -1.24 -24.32
CA ASP A 28 -20.18 -0.51 -23.10
C ASP A 28 -20.37 -1.46 -21.90
N GLU A 29 -20.98 -2.63 -22.13
CA GLU A 29 -21.14 -3.63 -21.08
C GLU A 29 -19.80 -4.27 -20.69
N LYS A 30 -18.89 -4.49 -21.67
CA LYS A 30 -17.53 -4.96 -21.39
C LYS A 30 -16.78 -3.96 -20.50
N MET A 31 -16.94 -2.66 -20.76
CA MET A 31 -16.35 -1.61 -19.92
C MET A 31 -16.93 -1.62 -18.51
N ASN A 32 -18.24 -1.81 -18.35
CA ASN A 32 -18.86 -1.91 -17.02
C ASN A 32 -18.37 -3.13 -16.21
N VAL A 33 -18.16 -4.28 -16.86
CA VAL A 33 -17.56 -5.47 -16.22
C VAL A 33 -16.14 -5.20 -15.74
N ILE A 34 -15.34 -4.46 -16.52
CA ILE A 34 -13.98 -4.06 -16.11
C ILE A 34 -14.03 -3.09 -14.92
N LEU A 35 -14.85 -2.02 -15.02
CA LEU A 35 -14.95 -0.99 -13.98
C LEU A 35 -15.39 -1.57 -12.63
N SER A 36 -16.43 -2.40 -12.62
CA SER A 36 -16.92 -3.04 -11.39
C SER A 36 -15.86 -3.93 -10.73
N LYS A 37 -15.00 -4.59 -11.51
CA LYS A 37 -13.91 -5.40 -10.97
C LYS A 37 -12.79 -4.53 -10.39
N ILE A 38 -12.48 -3.39 -11.02
CA ILE A 38 -11.51 -2.42 -10.52
C ILE A 38 -11.99 -1.83 -9.18
N GLU A 39 -13.25 -1.39 -9.08
CA GLU A 39 -13.83 -0.88 -7.84
C GLU A 39 -13.78 -1.92 -6.70
N SER A 40 -14.04 -3.19 -7.03
CA SER A 40 -13.92 -4.29 -6.06
C SER A 40 -12.48 -4.51 -5.60
N ILE A 41 -11.49 -4.31 -6.47
CA ILE A 41 -10.05 -4.42 -6.13
C ILE A 41 -9.65 -3.25 -5.23
N GLU A 42 -10.09 -2.03 -5.54
CA GLU A 42 -9.82 -0.85 -4.71
C GLU A 42 -10.37 -1.02 -3.28
N LYS A 43 -11.59 -1.54 -3.14
CA LYS A 43 -12.18 -1.86 -1.83
C LYS A 43 -11.41 -2.93 -1.04
N VAL A 44 -10.81 -3.91 -1.71
CA VAL A 44 -9.95 -4.89 -1.03
C VAL A 44 -8.60 -4.26 -0.68
N SER A 45 -8.05 -3.37 -1.52
CA SER A 45 -6.81 -2.67 -1.23
C SER A 45 -6.91 -1.74 -0.01
N SER A 46 -8.09 -1.18 0.28
CA SER A 46 -8.32 -0.42 1.52
C SER A 46 -8.39 -1.27 2.79
N ASN A 47 -8.43 -2.61 2.66
CA ASN A 47 -8.40 -3.55 3.79
C ASN A 47 -7.02 -4.23 3.96
N ALA A 48 -5.98 -3.77 3.27
CA ALA A 48 -4.62 -4.18 3.59
C ALA A 48 -4.32 -3.77 5.05
N GLU A 49 -4.00 -4.74 5.90
CA GLU A 49 -3.65 -4.51 7.30
C GLU A 49 -2.64 -3.36 7.40
N GLU A 50 -2.96 -2.30 8.15
CA GLU A 50 -2.08 -1.15 8.29
C GLU A 50 -0.75 -1.62 8.89
N GLU A 51 0.29 -1.61 8.06
CA GLU A 51 1.64 -2.03 8.45
C GLU A 51 2.33 -0.92 9.24
N TYR A 52 2.82 -1.26 10.43
CA TYR A 52 3.55 -0.34 11.30
C TYR A 52 5.06 -0.62 11.23
N LEU A 53 5.82 0.45 11.11
CA LEU A 53 7.26 0.44 10.98
C LEU A 53 7.93 0.95 12.24
N LEU A 54 8.99 0.28 12.67
CA LEU A 54 9.94 0.79 13.64
C LEU A 54 10.87 1.81 12.97
N THR A 55 11.49 2.68 13.78
CA THR A 55 12.48 3.68 13.32
C THR A 55 13.54 3.07 12.39
N ASN A 56 13.99 1.84 12.66
CA ASN A 56 15.02 1.15 11.89
C ASN A 56 14.56 0.90 10.45
N GLU A 57 13.28 0.54 10.29
CA GLU A 57 12.66 0.27 9.00
C GLU A 57 12.38 1.57 8.25
N VAL A 58 11.94 2.61 8.97
CA VAL A 58 11.82 3.97 8.41
C VAL A 58 13.16 4.44 7.85
N CYS A 59 14.28 4.22 8.55
CA CYS A 59 15.61 4.55 8.04
C CYS A 59 15.92 3.82 6.72
N LYS A 60 15.56 2.54 6.60
CA LYS A 60 15.78 1.74 5.37
C LYS A 60 14.98 2.30 4.20
N ILE A 61 13.70 2.62 4.41
CA ILE A 61 12.81 3.12 3.35
C ILE A 61 13.20 4.53 2.93
N THR A 62 13.43 5.44 3.89
CA THR A 62 13.79 6.84 3.62
C THR A 62 15.24 7.02 3.18
N ARG A 63 16.08 5.99 3.35
CA ARG A 63 17.54 6.05 3.20
C ARG A 63 18.19 7.17 4.03
N LYS A 64 17.59 7.52 5.17
CA LYS A 64 18.11 8.52 6.11
C LYS A 64 18.65 7.87 7.37
N SER A 65 19.54 8.58 8.05
CA SER A 65 20.12 8.11 9.30
C SER A 65 19.12 8.22 10.45
N ARG A 66 19.33 7.41 11.49
CA ARG A 66 18.47 7.44 12.70
C ARG A 66 18.39 8.83 13.35
N PRO A 67 19.48 9.61 13.47
CA PRO A 67 19.41 10.99 13.95
C PRO A 67 18.45 11.87 13.15
N THR A 68 18.44 11.75 11.81
CA THR A 68 17.52 12.52 10.95
C THR A 68 16.06 12.19 11.25
N ILE A 69 15.72 10.91 11.41
CA ILE A 69 14.34 10.50 11.76
C ILE A 69 13.94 11.04 13.15
N ILE A 70 14.88 11.04 14.11
CA ILE A 70 14.64 11.62 15.44
C ILE A 70 14.39 13.13 15.35
N ASP A 71 15.19 13.84 14.55
CA ASP A 71 15.03 15.28 14.31
C ASP A 71 13.67 15.60 13.66
N TRP A 72 13.29 14.87 12.59
CA TRP A 72 11.97 15.01 11.97
C TRP A 72 10.82 14.79 12.94
N ARG A 73 10.95 13.80 13.82
CA ARG A 73 9.95 13.55 14.87
C ARG A 73 9.90 14.68 15.90
N LYS A 74 11.04 15.22 16.31
CA LYS A 74 11.09 16.39 17.24
C LYS A 74 10.48 17.64 16.61
N LYS A 75 10.70 17.84 15.30
CA LYS A 75 10.14 18.95 14.51
C LYS A 75 8.68 18.73 14.11
N GLY A 76 8.10 17.56 14.38
CA GLY A 76 6.73 17.23 14.01
C GLY A 76 6.51 17.01 12.50
N ILE A 77 7.59 16.86 11.73
CA ILE A 77 7.59 16.65 10.27
C ILE A 77 7.09 15.23 9.94
N LEU A 78 7.62 14.23 10.64
CA LEU A 78 7.17 12.85 10.56
C LEU A 78 6.66 12.43 11.94
N LYS A 79 5.34 12.29 12.06
CA LYS A 79 4.70 11.99 13.34
C LYS A 79 4.60 10.47 13.55
N PRO A 80 5.03 9.95 14.71
CA PRO A 80 4.80 8.56 15.04
C PRO A 80 3.33 8.32 15.37
N PHE A 81 2.81 7.16 15.00
CA PHE A 81 1.49 6.69 15.39
C PHE A 81 1.45 6.30 16.87
N GLY A 82 2.53 5.70 17.37
CA GLY A 82 2.61 5.21 18.73
C GLY A 82 4.01 4.79 19.15
N LYS A 83 4.09 3.97 20.19
CA LYS A 83 5.35 3.40 20.70
C LYS A 83 5.19 1.90 20.93
N SER A 84 6.26 1.17 20.65
CA SER A 84 6.48 -0.21 21.09
C SER A 84 7.70 -0.23 22.00
N GLY A 85 7.46 -0.23 23.31
CA GLY A 85 8.49 -0.04 24.33
C GLY A 85 9.24 1.29 24.16
N ARG A 86 10.55 1.23 23.90
CA ARG A 86 11.40 2.41 23.67
C ARG A 86 11.41 2.92 22.22
N ASN A 87 10.87 2.14 21.28
CA ASN A 87 10.88 2.49 19.86
C ASN A 87 9.56 3.13 19.44
N TYR A 88 9.65 4.08 18.51
CA TYR A 88 8.47 4.72 17.91
C TYR A 88 7.98 3.88 16.74
N LEU A 89 6.66 3.82 16.60
CA LEU A 89 5.97 3.18 15.49
C LEU A 89 5.42 4.24 14.54
N TYR A 90 5.59 4.01 13.25
CA TYR A 90 5.12 4.87 12.18
C TYR A 90 4.24 4.05 11.24
N LYS A 91 3.14 4.62 10.75
CA LYS A 91 2.39 3.96 9.68
C LYS A 91 3.23 3.95 8.42
N LYS A 92 3.30 2.80 7.75
CA LYS A 92 4.03 2.67 6.48
C LYS A 92 3.46 3.61 5.42
N SER A 93 2.14 3.73 5.38
CA SER A 93 1.39 4.66 4.51
C SER A 93 1.87 6.10 4.71
N ASP A 94 1.90 6.60 5.94
CA ASP A 94 2.37 7.96 6.27
C ASP A 94 3.83 8.19 5.87
N VAL A 95 4.71 7.20 6.07
CA VAL A 95 6.13 7.30 5.69
C VAL A 95 6.28 7.36 4.18
N LEU A 96 5.55 6.53 3.42
CA LEU A 96 5.56 6.55 1.96
C LEU A 96 4.99 7.86 1.42
N ASN A 97 3.86 8.33 1.96
CA ASN A 97 3.27 9.61 1.61
C ASN A 97 4.22 10.77 1.90
N PHE A 98 4.93 10.71 3.04
CA PHE A 98 5.95 11.68 3.38
C PHE A 98 7.07 11.71 2.34
N ILE A 99 7.58 10.55 1.92
CA ILE A 99 8.63 10.47 0.88
C ILE A 99 8.13 11.07 -0.44
N SER A 100 6.95 10.65 -0.89
CA SER A 100 6.35 11.14 -2.15
C SER A 100 6.13 12.66 -2.14
N ASN A 101 5.70 13.22 -1.01
CA ASN A 101 5.51 14.66 -0.86
C ASN A 101 6.83 15.42 -0.61
N SER A 102 7.84 14.74 -0.05
CA SER A 102 9.14 15.35 0.28
C SER A 102 10.03 15.64 -0.92
N GLY A 103 9.70 15.09 -2.10
CA GLY A 103 10.31 15.47 -3.38
C GLY A 103 10.22 16.97 -3.71
N LYS A 104 9.38 17.73 -2.98
CA LYS A 104 9.30 19.20 -3.08
C LYS A 104 10.28 19.96 -2.20
N PHE A 105 10.95 19.30 -1.24
CA PHE A 105 11.88 19.95 -0.29
C PHE A 105 13.35 19.65 -0.55
N CYS A 106 13.69 18.81 -1.53
CA CYS A 106 15.07 18.51 -1.92
C CYS A 106 15.57 19.28 -3.16
N ASN A 107 14.78 20.22 -3.70
CA ASN A 107 15.20 21.19 -4.72
C ASN A 107 15.12 22.63 -4.17
N ALA A 108 15.77 22.89 -3.03
CA ALA A 108 15.99 24.24 -2.51
C ALA A 108 17.42 24.36 -1.99
#